data_AF-A0A3M7QAN6-F1
#
_entry.id   AF-A0A3M7QAN6-F1
#
_cell.length_a   1.000
_cell.length_b   1.000
_cell.length_c   1.000
_cell.angle_alpha   90.00
_cell.angle_beta   90.00
_cell.angle_gamma   90.00
#
_symmetry.space_group_name_H-M   'P 1'
#
loop_
_entity.id
_entity.type
_entity.pdbx_description
1 polymer ?
#
loop_
_entity_poly.entity_id
_entity_poly.type
_entity_poly.pdbx_seq_one_letter_code
_entity_poly.pdbx_strand_id
1 'polypeptide(L)'
;SFLSIDLRFGQDFELKLKFTAISQDDIYNCSDLDKAVISLTNCIQKSIDEATSEIRIREDNSYLILPKFIRGPIKEKNKARKMFQKSRNKEYKTLFNTLNNRVKDEINSFRSQ
;
A
#
# COMPACT_ATOMS: atom_id res chain seq x y z
N SER A 1 -26.92 -6.54 3.85
CA SER A 1 -25.62 -7.20 4.06
C SER A 1 -24.52 -6.17 3.90
N PHE A 2 -23.83 -5.82 4.99
CA PHE A 2 -22.77 -4.81 4.96
C PHE A 2 -21.45 -5.49 4.63
N LEU A 3 -20.87 -5.15 3.49
CA LEU A 3 -19.50 -5.51 3.12
C LEU A 3 -18.55 -4.53 3.83
N SER A 4 -17.99 -4.97 4.96
CA SER A 4 -16.88 -4.29 5.62
C SER A 4 -15.63 -4.45 4.75
N ILE A 5 -15.21 -3.37 4.09
CA ILE A 5 -13.93 -3.31 3.40
C ILE A 5 -12.88 -3.01 4.45
N ASP A 6 -12.16 -4.06 4.82
CA ASP A 6 -11.07 -4.02 5.78
C ASP A 6 -9.80 -3.49 5.09
N LEU A 7 -9.56 -2.18 5.19
CA LEU A 7 -8.37 -1.51 4.68
C LEU A 7 -7.19 -1.73 5.63
N ARG A 8 -6.70 -2.97 5.73
CA ARG A 8 -5.46 -3.30 6.45
C ARG A 8 -4.21 -3.07 5.60
N PHE A 9 -4.06 -1.86 5.06
CA PHE A 9 -2.79 -1.46 4.47
C PHE A 9 -1.87 -0.98 5.61
N GLY A 10 -1.08 -1.90 6.17
CA GLY A 10 -0.08 -1.63 7.21
C GLY A 10 0.01 -2.69 8.31
N GLN A 11 -1.08 -3.42 8.60
CA GLN A 11 -1.07 -4.47 9.63
C GLN A 11 -0.40 -5.77 9.16
N ASP A 12 -0.43 -6.04 7.84
CA ASP A 12 0.18 -7.25 7.29
C ASP A 12 1.72 -7.20 7.26
N PHE A 13 2.31 -6.01 7.38
CA PHE A 13 3.76 -5.85 7.48
C PHE A 13 4.27 -6.17 8.89
N GLU A 14 3.50 -5.83 9.92
CA GLU A 14 3.81 -6.23 11.31
C GLU A 14 3.53 -7.72 11.57
N LEU A 15 2.57 -8.33 10.85
CA LEU A 15 2.17 -9.72 11.10
C LEU A 15 3.04 -10.79 10.42
N LYS A 16 3.94 -10.42 9.48
CA LYS A 16 4.78 -11.41 8.74
C LYS A 16 6.28 -11.22 8.86
N LEU A 17 6.73 -10.27 9.67
CA LEU A 17 8.07 -10.28 10.25
C LEU A 17 7.92 -10.55 11.75
N LYS A 18 7.48 -11.76 12.11
CA LYS A 18 7.90 -12.33 13.39
C LYS A 18 9.40 -12.64 13.29
N PHE A 19 10.21 -11.60 13.25
CA PHE A 19 11.55 -11.68 13.79
C PHE A 19 11.33 -11.79 15.30
N THR A 20 11.13 -13.01 15.79
CA THR A 20 11.48 -13.29 17.17
C THR A 20 12.98 -13.00 17.24
N ALA A 21 13.33 -11.80 17.66
CA ALA A 21 14.71 -11.45 17.99
C ALA A 21 15.17 -12.56 18.93
N ILE A 22 16.12 -13.38 18.46
CA ILE A 22 16.70 -14.45 19.24
C ILE A 22 17.29 -13.76 20.46
N SER A 23 16.69 -13.98 21.63
CA SER A 23 17.25 -13.49 22.88
C SER A 23 18.61 -14.17 23.06
N GLN A 24 19.56 -13.50 23.72
CA GLN A 24 20.84 -14.12 24.04
C GLN A 24 20.68 -15.39 24.90
N ASP A 25 19.50 -15.59 25.50
CA ASP A 25 19.09 -16.77 26.26
C ASP A 25 18.60 -17.96 25.39
N ASP A 26 18.42 -17.80 24.07
CA ASP A 26 17.82 -18.82 23.19
C ASP A 26 18.86 -19.77 22.53
N ILE A 27 20.16 -19.49 22.66
CA ILE A 27 21.23 -20.33 22.10
C ILE A 27 21.98 -21.00 23.23
N TYR A 28 21.55 -22.22 23.56
CA TYR A 28 22.15 -22.99 24.66
C TYR A 28 23.19 -24.01 24.18
N ASN A 29 23.09 -24.46 22.93
CA ASN A 29 23.97 -25.49 22.37
C ASN A 29 24.22 -25.28 20.86
N CYS A 30 25.16 -26.03 20.30
CA CYS A 30 25.53 -25.93 18.89
C CYS A 30 24.36 -26.22 17.92
N SER A 31 23.40 -27.08 18.29
CA SER A 31 22.24 -27.36 17.44
C SER A 31 21.33 -26.14 17.32
N ASP A 32 21.18 -25.37 18.39
CA ASP A 32 20.38 -24.14 18.38
C ASP A 32 21.09 -23.03 17.60
N LEU A 33 22.42 -22.99 17.65
CA LEU A 33 23.23 -22.13 16.79
C LEU A 33 23.01 -22.48 15.31
N ASP A 34 23.06 -23.76 14.94
CA ASP A 34 22.85 -24.20 13.55
C ASP A 34 21.44 -23.82 13.05
N LYS A 35 20.41 -23.99 13.89
CA LYS A 35 19.04 -23.56 13.54
C LYS A 35 18.95 -22.05 13.35
N ALA A 36 19.60 -21.27 14.21
CA ALA A 36 19.61 -19.82 14.10
C ALA A 36 20.29 -19.36 12.80
N VAL A 37 21.42 -19.98 12.45
CA VAL A 37 22.14 -19.73 11.19
C VAL A 37 21.26 -20.08 9.99
N ILE A 38 20.65 -21.27 9.97
CA ILE A 38 19.75 -21.70 8.88
C ILE A 38 18.57 -20.73 8.75
N SER A 39 17.96 -20.33 9.87
CA SER A 39 16.85 -19.38 9.87
C SER A 39 17.25 -18.03 9.29
N LEU A 40 18.42 -17.51 9.69
CA LEU A 40 18.95 -16.25 9.18
C LEU A 40 19.25 -16.33 7.67
N THR A 41 19.90 -17.41 7.23
CA THR A 41 20.19 -17.66 5.81
C THR A 41 18.91 -17.69 4.98
N ASN A 42 17.89 -18.41 5.45
CA ASN A 42 16.59 -18.47 4.77
C ASN A 42 15.89 -17.11 4.71
N CYS A 43 15.96 -16.33 5.80
CA CYS A 43 15.42 -14.98 5.81
C CYS A 43 16.12 -14.08 4.78
N ILE A 44 17.45 -14.10 4.73
CA ILE A 44 18.23 -13.32 3.76
C ILE A 44 17.85 -13.72 2.34
N GLN A 45 17.81 -15.03 2.05
CA GLN A 45 17.47 -15.51 0.72
C GLN A 45 16.07 -15.08 0.31
N LYS A 46 15.09 -15.22 1.22
CA LYS A 46 13.73 -14.76 0.98
C LYS A 46 13.65 -13.26 0.74
N SER A 47 14.39 -12.44 1.50
CA SER A 47 14.45 -10.99 1.27
C SER A 47 15.06 -10.64 -0.08
N ILE A 48 16.09 -11.38 -0.52
CA ILE A 48 16.67 -11.22 -1.87
C ILE A 48 15.63 -11.58 -2.92
N ASP A 49 14.96 -12.72 -2.77
CA ASP A 49 13.93 -13.18 -3.72
C ASP A 49 12.78 -12.17 -3.79
N GLU A 50 12.30 -11.64 -2.68
CA GLU A 50 11.25 -10.61 -2.65
C GLU A 50 11.70 -9.29 -3.28
N ALA A 51 12.95 -8.87 -3.07
CA ALA A 51 13.50 -7.64 -3.64
C ALA A 51 13.79 -7.75 -5.14
N THR A 52 14.13 -8.94 -5.62
CA THR A 52 14.48 -9.22 -7.03
C THR A 52 13.33 -9.79 -7.84
N SER A 53 12.25 -10.23 -7.19
CA SER A 53 11.04 -10.68 -7.84
C SER A 53 10.50 -9.59 -8.76
N GLU A 54 10.15 -9.97 -9.99
CA GLU A 54 9.45 -9.08 -10.89
C GLU A 54 8.20 -8.53 -10.20
N ILE A 55 8.05 -7.20 -10.22
CA ILE A 55 6.88 -6.52 -9.69
C ILE A 55 5.69 -6.98 -10.53
N ARG A 56 4.97 -7.98 -10.04
CA ARG A 56 3.66 -8.35 -10.57
C ARG A 56 2.71 -7.22 -10.23
N ILE A 57 2.63 -6.24 -11.12
CA ILE A 57 1.55 -5.26 -11.12
C ILE A 57 0.28 -6.12 -11.25
N ARG A 58 -0.48 -6.26 -10.16
CA ARG A 58 -1.77 -6.95 -10.22
C ARG A 58 -2.55 -6.32 -11.37
N GLU A 59 -2.86 -7.11 -12.39
CA GLU A 59 -3.81 -6.74 -13.45
C GLU A 59 -5.24 -6.64 -12.93
N ASP A 60 -5.43 -6.40 -11.63
CA ASP A 60 -6.67 -5.91 -11.06
C ASP A 60 -6.89 -4.49 -11.56
N ASN A 61 -7.29 -4.42 -12.82
CA ASN A 61 -7.86 -3.32 -13.56
C ASN A 61 -9.17 -2.82 -12.93
N SER A 62 -9.25 -2.82 -11.60
CA SER A 62 -10.28 -2.16 -10.80
C SER A 62 -10.41 -0.68 -11.17
N TYR A 63 -9.32 -0.06 -11.59
CA TYR A 63 -9.29 1.29 -12.17
C TYR A 63 -9.70 1.37 -13.64
N LEU A 64 -10.01 0.27 -14.33
CA LEU A 64 -10.72 0.28 -15.62
C LEU A 64 -12.25 0.24 -15.44
N ILE A 65 -12.74 -0.18 -14.27
CA ILE A 65 -14.20 -0.27 -13.98
C ILE A 65 -14.85 1.11 -14.03
N LEU A 66 -14.12 2.17 -13.70
CA LEU A 66 -14.63 3.54 -13.73
C LEU A 66 -14.58 4.14 -15.15
N PRO A 67 -15.65 4.82 -15.60
CA PRO A 67 -15.63 5.57 -16.85
C PRO A 67 -14.48 6.58 -16.94
N LYS A 68 -13.93 6.79 -18.15
CA LYS A 68 -12.77 7.68 -18.38
C LYS A 68 -12.98 9.09 -17.82
N PHE A 69 -14.20 9.62 -17.92
CA PHE A 69 -14.55 10.96 -17.44
C PHE A 69 -14.47 11.10 -15.91
N ILE A 70 -14.61 10.01 -15.14
CA ILE A 70 -14.40 10.00 -13.68
C ILE A 70 -12.92 9.81 -13.34
N ARG A 71 -12.22 8.98 -14.13
CA ARG A 71 -10.81 8.63 -13.87
C ARG A 71 -9.85 9.81 -14.02
N GLY A 72 -10.05 10.66 -15.02
CA GLY A 72 -9.22 11.87 -15.23
C GLY A 72 -9.19 12.77 -13.99
N PRO A 73 -10.35 13.25 -13.52
CA PRO A 73 -10.46 14.06 -12.30
C PRO A 73 -9.87 13.39 -11.05
N ILE A 74 -10.01 12.06 -10.88
CA ILE A 74 -9.39 11.34 -9.75
C ILE A 74 -7.86 11.43 -9.81
N LYS A 75 -7.25 11.24 -11.00
CA LYS A 75 -5.79 11.34 -11.18
C LYS A 75 -5.29 12.75 -10.84
N GLU A 76 -5.97 13.77 -11.35
CA GLU A 76 -5.63 15.17 -11.08
C GLU A 76 -5.77 15.51 -9.59
N LYS A 77 -6.86 15.09 -8.95
CA LYS A 77 -7.08 15.27 -7.50
C LYS A 77 -5.94 14.67 -6.69
N ASN A 78 -5.53 13.46 -7.03
CA ASN A 78 -4.45 12.77 -6.32
C ASN A 78 -3.09 13.46 -6.53
N LYS A 79 -2.84 14.00 -7.73
CA LYS A 79 -1.65 14.83 -8.01
C LYS A 79 -1.65 16.09 -7.14
N ALA A 80 -2.76 16.83 -7.08
CA ALA A 80 -2.88 18.02 -6.24
C ALA A 80 -2.68 17.70 -4.74
N ARG A 81 -3.24 16.59 -4.25
CA ARG A 81 -3.01 16.11 -2.88
C ARG A 81 -1.52 15.88 -2.59
N LYS A 82 -0.80 15.20 -3.48
CA LYS A 82 0.65 14.95 -3.32
C LYS A 82 1.43 16.26 -3.28
N MET A 83 1.12 17.21 -4.16
CA MET A 83 1.76 18.52 -4.19
C MET A 83 1.49 19.31 -2.89
N PHE A 84 0.25 19.30 -2.39
CA PHE A 84 -0.10 19.91 -1.11
C PHE A 84 0.62 19.26 0.06
N GLN A 85 0.69 17.93 0.13
CA GLN A 85 1.40 17.22 1.19
C GLN A 85 2.90 17.53 1.20
N LYS A 86 3.51 17.67 0.01
CA LYS A 86 4.93 17.98 -0.14
C LYS A 86 5.26 19.43 0.21
N SER A 87 4.47 20.39 -0.27
CA SER A 87 4.80 21.82 -0.20
C SER A 87 4.05 22.60 0.88
N ARG A 88 2.93 22.06 1.39
CA ARG A 88 1.95 22.74 2.25
C ARG A 88 1.39 24.05 1.67
N ASN A 89 1.57 24.31 0.37
CA ASN A 89 1.03 25.51 -0.29
C ASN A 89 -0.52 25.46 -0.37
N LYS A 90 -1.14 26.58 0.03
CA LYS A 90 -2.61 26.77 0.05
C LYS A 90 -3.25 26.67 -1.33
N GLU A 91 -2.57 27.06 -2.40
CA GLU A 91 -3.08 26.93 -3.77
C GLU A 91 -3.35 25.48 -4.14
N TYR A 92 -2.42 24.57 -3.82
CA TYR A 92 -2.62 23.14 -4.03
C TYR A 92 -3.74 22.56 -3.15
N LYS A 93 -3.97 23.13 -1.95
CA LYS A 93 -5.13 22.77 -1.11
C LYS A 93 -6.45 23.18 -1.78
N THR A 94 -6.53 24.41 -2.29
CA THR A 94 -7.71 24.90 -3.02
C THR A 94 -7.95 24.05 -4.27
N LEU A 95 -6.92 23.81 -5.07
CA LEU A 95 -6.99 22.97 -6.26
C LEU A 95 -7.45 21.54 -5.92
N PHE A 96 -6.89 20.94 -4.87
CA PHE A 96 -7.31 19.62 -4.39
C PHE A 96 -8.80 19.60 -4.03
N ASN A 97 -9.30 20.61 -3.30
CA ASN A 97 -10.71 20.70 -2.91
C ASN A 97 -11.63 20.86 -4.13
N THR A 98 -11.27 21.72 -5.08
CA THR A 98 -12.02 21.91 -6.33
C THR A 98 -12.12 20.61 -7.11
N LEU A 99 -10.99 19.91 -7.29
CA LEU A 99 -10.96 18.62 -7.99
C LEU A 99 -11.73 17.53 -7.22
N ASN A 100 -11.73 17.58 -5.89
CA ASN A 100 -12.51 16.66 -5.07
C ASN A 100 -14.02 16.86 -5.23
N ASN A 101 -14.49 18.11 -5.32
CA ASN A 101 -15.90 18.40 -5.59
C ASN A 101 -16.28 17.96 -7.00
N ARG A 102 -15.46 18.28 -8.01
CA ARG A 102 -15.68 17.80 -9.38
C ARG A 102 -15.82 16.28 -9.44
N VAL A 103 -14.95 15.53 -8.77
CA VAL A 103 -15.07 14.05 -8.71
C VAL A 103 -16.40 13.61 -8.11
N LYS A 104 -16.88 14.27 -7.05
CA LYS A 104 -18.18 13.95 -6.44
C LYS A 104 -19.33 14.22 -7.43
N ASP A 105 -19.28 15.35 -8.13
CA ASP A 105 -20.32 15.74 -9.08
C ASP A 105 -20.40 14.76 -10.26
N GLU A 106 -19.24 14.38 -10.81
CA GLU A 106 -19.14 13.40 -11.90
C GLU A 106 -19.67 12.02 -11.49
N ILE A 107 -19.36 11.57 -10.25
CA ILE A 107 -19.88 10.31 -9.71
C ILE A 107 -21.39 10.39 -9.47
N ASN A 108 -21.89 11.49 -8.92
CA ASN A 108 -23.32 11.67 -8.65
C ASN A 108 -24.12 11.74 -9.96
N SER A 109 -23.61 12.47 -10.95
CA SER A 109 -24.17 12.54 -12.30
C SER A 109 -24.26 11.15 -12.93
N PHE A 110 -23.17 10.37 -12.88
CA PHE A 110 -23.14 9.01 -13.42
C PHE A 110 -24.11 8.04 -12.72
N ARG A 111 -24.35 8.22 -11.42
CA ARG A 111 -25.31 7.39 -10.66
C ARG A 111 -26.77 7.76 -10.89
N SER A 112 -27.03 8.98 -11.35
CA SER A 112 -28.39 9.51 -11.56
C SER A 112 -28.86 9.33 -13.01
N GLN A 113 -27.99 8.82 -13.88
CA GLN A 113 -28.29 8.33 -15.22
C GLN A 113 -28.76 6.88 -15.15
#